data_AF-A0A8H4KXM6-F1
#
_entry.id   AF-A0A8H4KXM6-F1
#
_cell.length_a   1.000
_cell.length_b   1.000
_cell.length_c   1.000
_cell.angle_alpha   90.00
_cell.angle_beta   90.00
_cell.angle_gamma   90.00
#
_symmetry.space_group_name_H-M   'P 1'
#
loop_
_entity.id
_entity.type
_entity.pdbx_description
1 polymer ?
#
loop_
_entity_poly.entity_id
_entity_poly.type
_entity_poly.pdbx_seq_one_letter_code
_entity_poly.pdbx_strand_id
1 'polypeptide(L)'
;MPIEDWVQSSGWVLKTVPNMFATLSSKPHSVRKRMISNVYSKSYIQSSQASKCQMTEILLNRVLPALRTSSLPANGNLAHSDIEVFRLFLAIAMDLITAYIFGLSGGTDFITQESYRRDWQEMYLARANYPFCIQEVPKLTAFCTNWFPWFRVYPEWVDKSNAELSRWNWNLYENVKNQRNGLNEGGKRNDADEPVVYDALEAGIDRESKVNGESSVLYTTSILQRDQAIASELMDHSLAGQETAGIALAYATWHISRSPKLQQQLRDEIALLELLLKFNLILTT
;
A
#
# COMPACT_ATOMS: atom_id res chain seq x y z
N MET A 1 29.87 6.12 15.62
CA MET A 1 28.85 7.08 15.15
C MET A 1 27.57 6.30 14.90
N PRO A 2 26.42 6.67 15.48
CA PRO A 2 25.21 5.85 15.48
C PRO A 2 24.62 5.70 14.07
N ILE A 3 23.87 4.63 13.85
CA ILE A 3 23.26 4.30 12.56
C ILE A 3 22.08 5.23 12.22
N GLU A 4 21.73 6.16 13.11
CA GLU A 4 20.72 7.21 12.87
C GLU A 4 21.08 8.10 11.66
N ASP A 5 22.37 8.25 11.34
CA ASP A 5 22.83 8.98 10.15
C ASP A 5 22.50 8.26 8.81
N TRP A 6 22.14 6.97 8.85
CA TRP A 6 21.89 6.14 7.65
C TRP A 6 20.51 6.40 7.04
N VAL A 7 19.54 6.79 7.87
CA VAL A 7 18.20 7.20 7.43
C VAL A 7 18.24 8.60 6.79
N GLN A 8 19.26 9.41 7.07
CA GLN A 8 19.41 10.76 6.53
C GLN A 8 20.04 10.81 5.12
N SER A 9 20.78 9.78 4.68
CA SER A 9 21.53 9.80 3.41
C SER A 9 20.78 9.28 2.19
N SER A 10 19.69 8.51 2.35
CA SER A 10 18.97 7.87 1.25
C SER A 10 17.91 8.81 0.66
N GLY A 11 18.08 9.23 -0.61
CA GLY A 11 17.37 10.29 -1.37
C GLY A 11 15.83 10.27 -1.48
N TRP A 12 15.13 9.87 -0.43
CA TRP A 12 13.69 10.01 -0.24
C TRP A 12 13.36 11.44 0.20
N VAL A 13 12.24 11.99 -0.28
CA VAL A 13 11.77 13.34 0.13
C VAL A 13 11.10 13.29 1.51
N LEU A 14 10.77 12.11 2.04
CA LEU A 14 10.26 11.89 3.41
C LEU A 14 11.35 11.79 4.50
N LYS A 15 12.55 12.31 4.20
CA LYS A 15 13.76 12.29 5.06
C LYS A 15 13.62 13.11 6.37
N THR A 16 12.95 12.59 7.40
CA THR A 16 13.33 12.94 8.80
C THR A 16 12.91 11.92 9.86
N VAL A 17 11.91 11.05 9.61
CA VAL A 17 11.38 10.16 10.66
C VAL A 17 11.41 8.69 10.26
N PRO A 18 12.11 7.81 11.02
CA PRO A 18 12.11 6.38 10.73
C PRO A 18 10.74 5.76 11.01
N ASN A 19 10.25 5.00 10.03
CA ASN A 19 9.14 4.08 10.17
C ASN A 19 9.56 2.78 10.89
N MET A 20 8.63 1.87 11.13
CA MET A 20 8.87 0.61 11.82
C MET A 20 9.92 -0.28 11.13
N PHE A 21 9.92 -0.35 9.80
CA PHE A 21 10.86 -1.19 9.03
C PHE A 21 12.30 -0.68 9.13
N ALA A 22 12.49 0.64 9.04
CA ALA A 22 13.80 1.29 9.17
C ALA A 22 14.26 1.46 10.63
N THR A 23 13.43 1.15 11.61
CA THR A 23 13.78 1.25 13.03
C THR A 23 14.58 0.04 13.50
N LEU A 24 15.87 0.23 13.76
CA LEU A 24 16.78 -0.84 14.22
C LEU A 24 16.64 -1.16 15.71
N SER A 25 16.39 -0.14 16.54
CA SER A 25 16.34 -0.30 17.99
C SER A 25 15.05 -1.03 18.42
N SER A 26 15.20 -2.08 19.22
CA SER A 26 14.10 -2.97 19.63
C SER A 26 12.96 -2.24 20.35
N LYS A 27 13.28 -1.32 21.27
CA LYS A 27 12.28 -0.59 22.05
C LYS A 27 11.43 0.36 21.18
N PRO A 28 12.00 1.31 20.40
CA PRO A 28 11.22 2.12 19.47
C PRO A 28 10.44 1.29 18.43
N HIS A 29 11.02 0.21 17.91
CA HIS A 29 10.33 -0.69 16.96
C HIS A 29 9.10 -1.33 17.62
N SER A 30 9.26 -1.87 18.83
CA SER A 30 8.16 -2.51 19.56
C SER A 30 7.02 -1.53 19.88
N VAL A 31 7.32 -0.26 20.15
CA VAL A 31 6.28 0.76 20.41
C VAL A 31 5.51 1.09 19.12
N ARG A 32 6.21 1.36 18.01
CA ARG A 32 5.58 1.57 16.68
C ARG A 32 4.69 0.39 16.28
N LYS A 33 5.19 -0.85 16.39
CA LYS A 33 4.43 -2.06 16.09
C LYS A 33 3.16 -2.19 16.92
N ARG A 34 3.22 -1.85 18.22
CA ARG A 34 2.06 -1.94 19.12
C ARG A 34 0.94 -0.97 18.74
N MET A 35 1.28 0.17 18.13
CA MET A 35 0.28 1.15 17.67
C MET A 35 -0.63 0.56 16.58
N ILE A 36 -0.11 -0.30 15.71
CA ILE A 36 -0.81 -0.70 14.48
C ILE A 36 -1.10 -2.20 14.32
N SER A 37 -0.37 -3.08 15.02
CA SER A 37 -0.47 -4.54 14.80
C SER A 37 -1.88 -5.15 14.95
N ASN A 38 -2.77 -4.54 15.74
CA ASN A 38 -4.13 -5.03 15.94
C ASN A 38 -4.95 -5.04 14.63
N VAL A 39 -4.86 -3.97 13.83
CA VAL A 39 -5.68 -3.86 12.61
C VAL A 39 -5.28 -4.91 11.57
N TYR A 40 -4.01 -5.31 11.56
CA TYR A 40 -3.51 -6.39 10.70
C TYR A 40 -3.75 -7.81 11.25
N SER A 41 -4.40 -7.96 12.41
CA SER A 41 -4.74 -9.29 12.90
C SER A 41 -5.80 -9.95 12.01
N LYS A 42 -5.70 -11.28 11.84
CA LYS A 42 -6.66 -12.06 11.04
C LYS A 42 -8.10 -11.81 11.48
N SER A 43 -8.36 -11.82 12.79
CA SER A 43 -9.68 -11.58 13.36
C SER A 43 -10.19 -10.18 13.02
N TYR A 44 -9.35 -9.15 13.15
CA TYR A 44 -9.75 -7.78 12.84
C TYR A 44 -10.14 -7.65 11.37
N ILE A 45 -9.27 -8.07 10.45
CA ILE A 45 -9.52 -8.00 9.00
C ILE A 45 -10.82 -8.75 8.64
N GLN A 46 -11.02 -9.97 9.13
CA GLN A 46 -12.22 -10.76 8.81
C GLN A 46 -13.52 -10.15 9.35
N SER A 47 -13.46 -9.44 10.49
CA SER A 47 -14.61 -8.75 11.06
C SER A 47 -14.82 -7.32 10.53
N SER A 48 -13.80 -6.72 9.91
CA SER A 48 -13.80 -5.31 9.51
C SER A 48 -14.86 -5.04 8.43
N GLN A 49 -15.80 -4.16 8.74
CA GLN A 49 -16.82 -3.72 7.79
C GLN A 49 -16.21 -2.89 6.67
N ALA A 50 -15.27 -1.99 7.00
CA ALA A 50 -14.53 -1.21 6.03
C ALA A 50 -13.83 -2.09 4.98
N SER A 51 -13.05 -3.08 5.43
CA SER A 51 -12.34 -4.00 4.53
C SER A 51 -13.29 -4.76 3.61
N LYS A 52 -14.46 -5.20 4.12
CA LYS A 52 -15.49 -5.86 3.29
C LYS A 52 -16.05 -4.92 2.23
N CYS A 53 -16.42 -3.70 2.60
CA CYS A 53 -16.96 -2.72 1.66
C CYS A 53 -15.93 -2.32 0.59
N GLN A 54 -14.68 -2.06 0.99
CA GLN A 54 -13.56 -1.75 0.09
C GLN A 54 -13.28 -2.87 -0.91
N MET A 55 -13.15 -4.11 -0.41
CA MET A 55 -12.89 -5.27 -1.27
C MET A 55 -14.06 -5.53 -2.22
N THR A 56 -15.30 -5.39 -1.75
CA THR A 56 -16.50 -5.55 -2.60
C THR A 56 -16.50 -4.54 -3.73
N GLU A 57 -16.28 -3.26 -3.42
CA GLU A 57 -16.22 -2.20 -4.42
C GLU A 57 -15.12 -2.45 -5.46
N ILE A 58 -13.91 -2.73 -5.00
CA ILE A 58 -12.76 -2.95 -5.90
C ILE A 58 -13.00 -4.17 -6.80
N LEU A 59 -13.46 -5.29 -6.23
CA LEU A 59 -13.68 -6.51 -7.02
C LEU A 59 -14.83 -6.33 -8.03
N LEU A 60 -15.98 -5.83 -7.58
CA LEU A 60 -17.19 -5.80 -8.41
C LEU A 60 -17.21 -4.64 -9.40
N ASN A 61 -16.71 -3.46 -8.99
CA ASN A 61 -16.84 -2.23 -9.78
C ASN A 61 -15.53 -1.80 -10.46
N ARG A 62 -14.38 -2.40 -10.11
CA ARG A 62 -13.10 -2.13 -10.80
C ARG A 62 -12.56 -3.36 -11.53
N VAL A 63 -12.36 -4.48 -10.82
CA VAL A 63 -11.73 -5.69 -11.41
C VAL A 63 -12.62 -6.36 -12.44
N LEU A 64 -13.88 -6.66 -12.11
CA LEU A 64 -14.77 -7.34 -13.06
C LEU A 64 -14.98 -6.52 -14.35
N PRO A 65 -15.21 -5.20 -14.31
CA PRO A 65 -15.27 -4.38 -15.52
C PRO A 65 -13.97 -4.38 -16.33
N ALA A 66 -12.81 -4.29 -15.68
CA ALA A 66 -11.51 -4.35 -16.37
C ALA A 66 -11.34 -5.66 -17.15
N LEU A 67 -11.67 -6.80 -16.53
CA LEU A 67 -11.61 -8.11 -17.19
C LEU A 67 -12.63 -8.25 -18.32
N ARG A 68 -13.85 -7.72 -18.16
CA ARG A 68 -14.89 -7.76 -19.19
C ARG A 68 -14.51 -6.94 -20.41
N THR A 69 -14.00 -5.73 -20.23
CA THR A 69 -13.60 -4.85 -21.34
C THR A 69 -12.56 -5.53 -22.23
N SER A 70 -11.57 -6.19 -21.63
CA SER A 70 -10.55 -6.93 -22.38
C SER A 70 -11.03 -8.24 -23.01
N SER A 71 -12.18 -8.76 -22.60
CA SER A 71 -12.80 -9.94 -23.24
C SER A 71 -13.61 -9.61 -24.49
N LEU A 72 -13.95 -8.33 -24.71
CA LEU A 72 -14.71 -7.88 -25.87
C LEU A 72 -13.80 -7.73 -27.10
N PRO A 73 -14.28 -8.10 -28.31
CA PRO A 73 -13.50 -7.94 -29.54
C PRO A 73 -13.26 -6.44 -29.84
N ALA A 74 -12.00 -6.06 -29.96
CA ALA A 74 -11.63 -4.70 -30.33
C ALA A 74 -11.89 -4.46 -31.83
N ASN A 75 -12.72 -3.46 -32.16
CA ASN A 75 -12.86 -2.86 -33.49
C ASN A 75 -12.92 -3.87 -34.66
N GLY A 76 -13.88 -4.79 -34.64
CA GLY A 76 -14.18 -5.64 -35.81
C GLY A 76 -13.16 -6.74 -36.11
N ASN A 77 -12.09 -6.86 -35.32
CA ASN A 77 -11.19 -8.01 -35.38
C ASN A 77 -11.61 -9.03 -34.30
N LEU A 78 -11.81 -10.28 -34.71
CA LEU A 78 -12.16 -11.44 -33.86
C LEU A 78 -11.05 -11.84 -32.86
N ALA A 79 -9.97 -11.07 -32.75
CA ALA A 79 -8.89 -11.34 -31.81
C ALA A 79 -9.30 -10.83 -30.42
N HIS A 80 -9.44 -11.74 -29.46
CA HIS A 80 -9.48 -11.38 -28.04
C HIS A 80 -8.26 -10.49 -27.72
N SER A 81 -8.46 -9.38 -26.99
CA SER A 81 -7.32 -8.60 -26.51
C SER A 81 -6.69 -9.33 -25.32
N ASP A 82 -5.42 -9.69 -25.45
CA ASP A 82 -4.66 -10.28 -24.35
C ASP A 82 -4.60 -9.32 -23.15
N ILE A 83 -4.79 -9.85 -21.95
CA ILE A 83 -4.68 -9.09 -20.71
C ILE A 83 -3.27 -9.27 -20.15
N GLU A 84 -2.56 -8.16 -19.93
CA GLU A 84 -1.33 -8.17 -19.14
C GLU A 84 -1.73 -8.36 -17.66
N VAL A 85 -1.67 -9.61 -17.19
CA VAL A 85 -2.16 -10.00 -15.86
C VAL A 85 -1.22 -9.58 -14.73
N PHE A 86 0.07 -9.43 -15.00
CA PHE A 86 1.07 -9.13 -13.97
C PHE A 86 0.89 -7.71 -13.42
N ARG A 87 0.90 -6.69 -14.28
CA ARG A 87 0.61 -5.30 -13.92
C ARG A 87 -0.81 -5.11 -13.43
N LEU A 88 -1.78 -5.91 -13.90
CA LEU A 88 -3.14 -5.89 -13.37
C LEU A 88 -3.15 -6.37 -11.91
N PHE A 89 -2.48 -7.48 -11.59
CA PHE A 89 -2.42 -7.95 -10.20
C PHE A 89 -1.62 -7.02 -9.27
N LEU A 90 -0.56 -6.36 -9.78
CA LEU A 90 0.10 -5.29 -9.04
C LEU A 90 -0.83 -4.09 -8.76
N ALA A 91 -1.74 -3.78 -9.68
CA ALA A 91 -2.75 -2.73 -9.47
C ALA A 91 -3.82 -3.15 -8.47
N ILE A 92 -4.32 -4.38 -8.58
CA ILE A 92 -5.30 -4.95 -7.64
C ILE A 92 -4.74 -4.96 -6.21
N ALA A 93 -3.50 -5.40 -6.04
CA ALA A 93 -2.83 -5.37 -4.76
C ALA A 93 -2.73 -3.94 -4.22
N MET A 94 -2.27 -2.98 -5.03
CA MET A 94 -2.14 -1.58 -4.59
C MET A 94 -3.48 -0.95 -4.21
N ASP A 95 -4.52 -1.13 -5.02
CA ASP A 95 -5.84 -0.55 -4.76
C ASP A 95 -6.46 -1.12 -3.48
N LEU A 96 -6.33 -2.44 -3.23
CA LEU A 96 -6.80 -3.06 -1.98
C LEU A 96 -6.02 -2.56 -0.76
N ILE A 97 -4.69 -2.47 -0.87
CA ILE A 97 -3.82 -2.04 0.22
C ILE A 97 -4.07 -0.57 0.56
N THR A 98 -4.07 0.31 -0.45
CA THR A 98 -4.26 1.74 -0.23
C THR A 98 -5.69 2.07 0.18
N ALA A 99 -6.70 1.32 -0.27
CA ALA A 99 -8.06 1.46 0.26
C ALA A 99 -8.11 1.11 1.75
N TYR A 100 -7.43 0.04 2.18
CA TYR A 100 -7.38 -0.31 3.60
C TYR A 100 -6.60 0.71 4.44
N ILE A 101 -5.54 1.31 3.85
CA ILE A 101 -4.71 2.29 4.54
C ILE A 101 -5.38 3.66 4.64
N PHE A 102 -5.86 4.19 3.51
CA PHE A 102 -6.29 5.58 3.32
C PHE A 102 -7.82 5.72 3.14
N GLY A 103 -8.56 4.60 3.12
CA GLY A 103 -9.97 4.58 2.74
C GLY A 103 -10.12 4.49 1.22
N LEU A 104 -11.27 4.04 0.73
CA LEU A 104 -11.50 3.84 -0.70
C LEU A 104 -11.32 5.13 -1.53
N SER A 105 -11.89 6.26 -1.10
CA SER A 105 -11.71 7.58 -1.75
C SER A 105 -10.36 8.24 -1.47
N GLY A 106 -9.65 7.81 -0.44
CA GLY A 106 -8.31 8.28 -0.10
C GLY A 106 -7.18 7.52 -0.79
N GLY A 107 -7.45 6.28 -1.24
CA GLY A 107 -6.50 5.36 -1.85
C GLY A 107 -6.37 5.50 -3.37
N THR A 108 -5.71 4.52 -3.99
CA THR A 108 -5.50 4.50 -5.44
C THR A 108 -6.68 3.92 -6.21
N ASP A 109 -6.70 4.19 -7.51
CA ASP A 109 -7.56 3.53 -8.49
C ASP A 109 -6.75 3.15 -9.73
N PHE A 110 -5.71 2.34 -9.53
CA PHE A 110 -4.82 1.90 -10.58
C PHE A 110 -5.49 0.92 -11.55
N ILE A 111 -6.52 0.19 -11.10
CA ILE A 111 -7.24 -0.74 -11.97
C ILE A 111 -7.94 0.01 -13.10
N THR A 112 -8.62 1.13 -12.80
CA THR A 112 -9.34 1.89 -13.83
C THR A 112 -8.44 2.90 -14.54
N GLN A 113 -7.44 3.46 -13.86
CA GLN A 113 -6.55 4.49 -14.41
C GLN A 113 -5.32 3.89 -15.09
N GLU A 114 -5.53 3.14 -16.18
CA GLU A 114 -4.48 2.34 -16.82
C GLU A 114 -3.23 3.15 -17.23
N SER A 115 -3.40 4.32 -17.86
CA SER A 115 -2.26 5.13 -18.29
C SER A 115 -1.43 5.62 -17.10
N TYR A 116 -2.09 6.12 -16.06
CA TYR A 116 -1.42 6.59 -14.85
C TYR A 116 -0.73 5.45 -14.11
N ARG A 117 -1.41 4.30 -13.96
CA ARG A 117 -0.85 3.07 -13.41
C ARG A 117 0.44 2.68 -14.15
N ARG A 118 0.41 2.66 -15.49
CA ARG A 118 1.53 2.21 -16.32
C ARG A 118 2.77 3.04 -16.02
N ASP A 119 2.63 4.36 -16.05
CA ASP A 119 3.74 5.28 -15.85
C ASP A 119 4.28 5.18 -14.40
N TRP A 120 3.39 5.06 -13.41
CA TRP A 120 3.76 4.84 -12.01
C TRP A 120 4.52 3.52 -11.80
N GLN A 121 4.03 2.42 -12.38
CA GLN A 121 4.66 1.10 -12.25
C GLN A 121 6.02 1.04 -12.94
N GLU A 122 6.18 1.70 -14.08
CA GLU A 122 7.47 1.79 -14.76
C GLU A 122 8.49 2.57 -13.95
N MET A 123 8.10 3.72 -13.41
CA MET A 123 8.94 4.49 -12.47
C MET A 123 9.33 3.63 -11.26
N TYR A 124 8.37 2.90 -10.68
CA TYR A 124 8.59 2.10 -9.48
C TYR A 124 9.51 0.89 -9.73
N LEU A 125 9.21 0.06 -10.73
CA LEU A 125 9.96 -1.15 -11.04
C LEU A 125 11.37 -0.87 -11.57
N ALA A 126 11.57 0.23 -12.32
CA ALA A 126 12.89 0.59 -12.84
C ALA A 126 13.94 0.75 -11.72
N ARG A 127 13.52 1.24 -10.56
CA ARG A 127 14.37 1.47 -9.38
C ARG A 127 14.92 0.19 -8.76
N ALA A 128 14.27 -0.96 -8.95
CA ALA A 128 14.62 -2.21 -8.28
C ALA A 128 16.07 -2.66 -8.51
N ASN A 129 16.69 -2.21 -9.61
CA ASN A 129 18.08 -2.54 -9.94
C ASN A 129 19.13 -1.64 -9.27
N TYR A 130 18.73 -0.58 -8.56
CA TYR A 130 19.64 0.43 -8.01
C TYR A 130 19.65 0.59 -6.47
N PRO A 131 19.19 -0.36 -5.62
CA PRO A 131 19.23 -0.17 -4.17
C PRO A 131 20.65 -0.27 -3.59
N PHE A 132 21.55 -1.03 -4.22
CA PHE A 132 22.85 -1.42 -3.66
C PHE A 132 23.68 -0.24 -3.14
N CYS A 133 23.90 0.79 -3.97
CA CYS A 133 24.75 1.91 -3.58
C CYS A 133 24.17 2.68 -2.39
N ILE A 134 22.84 2.80 -2.33
CA ILE A 134 22.14 3.56 -1.32
C ILE A 134 22.00 2.76 -0.02
N GLN A 135 21.85 1.43 -0.10
CA GLN A 135 21.59 0.56 1.06
C GLN A 135 22.88 -0.04 1.65
N GLU A 136 23.76 -0.58 0.81
CA GLU A 136 24.93 -1.37 1.26
C GLU A 136 26.19 -0.54 1.48
N VAL A 137 26.37 0.53 0.67
CA VAL A 137 27.54 1.42 0.75
C VAL A 137 27.19 2.92 0.90
N PRO A 138 26.27 3.32 1.79
CA PRO A 138 25.74 4.68 1.86
C PRO A 138 26.79 5.74 2.18
N LYS A 139 27.80 5.40 3.00
CA LYS A 139 28.90 6.35 3.32
C LYS A 139 29.76 6.67 2.09
N LEU A 140 30.07 5.64 1.29
CA LEU A 140 30.81 5.82 0.05
C LEU A 140 29.97 6.61 -0.95
N THR A 141 28.68 6.26 -1.08
CA THR A 141 27.73 6.98 -1.93
C THR A 141 27.63 8.46 -1.54
N ALA A 142 27.47 8.78 -0.24
CA ALA A 142 27.43 10.15 0.24
C ALA A 142 28.75 10.89 0.01
N PHE A 143 29.89 10.23 0.22
CA PHE A 143 31.20 10.81 -0.06
C PHE A 143 31.37 11.14 -1.56
N CYS A 144 31.03 10.20 -2.45
CA CYS A 144 31.08 10.41 -3.90
C CYS A 144 30.15 11.56 -4.33
N THR A 145 28.90 11.56 -3.87
CA THR A 145 27.92 12.60 -4.23
C THR A 145 28.33 13.99 -3.73
N ASN A 146 28.90 14.10 -2.53
CA ASN A 146 29.24 15.40 -1.94
C ASN A 146 30.56 15.97 -2.46
N TRP A 147 31.56 15.13 -2.73
CA TRP A 147 32.93 15.57 -3.06
C TRP A 147 33.29 15.43 -4.54
N PHE A 148 32.59 14.56 -5.28
CA PHE A 148 32.85 14.28 -6.69
C PHE A 148 31.54 14.29 -7.50
N PRO A 149 30.85 15.44 -7.65
CA PRO A 149 29.52 15.50 -8.27
C PRO A 149 29.48 15.05 -9.75
N TRP A 150 30.62 14.99 -10.44
CA TRP A 150 30.74 14.42 -11.78
C TRP A 150 30.84 12.89 -11.80
N PHE A 151 31.10 12.26 -10.66
CA PHE A 151 31.15 10.80 -10.49
C PHE A 151 29.91 10.32 -9.74
N ARG A 152 28.87 9.95 -10.48
CA ARG A 152 27.66 9.35 -9.91
C ARG A 152 27.78 7.84 -9.83
N VAL A 153 27.58 7.29 -8.64
CA VAL A 153 27.61 5.84 -8.39
C VAL A 153 26.33 5.12 -8.86
N TYR A 154 25.27 5.87 -9.19
CA TYR A 154 24.06 5.37 -9.83
C TYR A 154 23.39 6.45 -10.70
N PRO A 155 22.47 6.10 -11.62
CA PRO A 155 21.82 7.06 -12.52
C PRO A 155 20.98 8.12 -11.79
N GLU A 156 21.06 9.38 -12.21
CA GLU A 156 20.32 10.51 -11.59
C GLU A 156 18.81 10.32 -11.56
N TRP A 157 18.23 9.66 -12.57
CA TRP A 157 16.79 9.46 -12.63
C TRP A 157 16.26 8.66 -11.44
N VAL A 158 17.09 7.85 -10.77
CA VAL A 158 16.71 7.11 -9.55
C VAL A 158 16.33 8.08 -8.42
N ASP A 159 17.04 9.19 -8.28
CA ASP A 159 16.70 10.23 -7.30
C ASP A 159 15.36 10.88 -7.63
N LYS A 160 15.11 11.15 -8.92
CA LYS A 160 13.85 11.72 -9.40
C LYS A 160 12.68 10.79 -9.11
N SER A 161 12.83 9.50 -9.39
CA SER A 161 11.81 8.48 -9.08
C SER A 161 11.58 8.28 -7.58
N ASN A 162 12.62 8.42 -6.73
CA ASN A 162 12.45 8.43 -5.27
C ASN A 162 11.67 9.66 -4.78
N ALA A 163 11.95 10.83 -5.35
CA ALA A 163 11.26 12.06 -5.03
C ALA A 163 9.79 12.04 -5.49
N GLU A 164 9.52 11.51 -6.69
CA GLU A 164 8.17 11.30 -7.21
C GLU A 164 7.37 10.33 -6.35
N LEU A 165 7.97 9.20 -5.94
CA LEU A 165 7.29 8.24 -5.07
C LEU A 165 6.97 8.82 -3.69
N SER A 166 7.91 9.60 -3.14
CA SER A 166 7.70 10.31 -1.87
C SER A 166 6.57 11.34 -1.97
N ARG A 167 6.52 12.10 -3.08
CA ARG A 167 5.46 13.09 -3.34
C ARG A 167 4.09 12.40 -3.52
N TRP A 168 4.07 11.29 -4.26
CA TRP A 168 2.86 10.48 -4.42
C TRP A 168 2.30 10.03 -3.08
N ASN A 169 3.15 9.50 -2.19
CA ASN A 169 2.72 9.08 -0.86
C ASN A 169 2.24 10.26 0.01
N TRP A 170 2.96 11.39 -0.06
CA TRP A 170 2.55 12.60 0.66
C TRP A 170 1.16 13.08 0.24
N ASN A 171 0.86 13.05 -1.06
CA ASN A 171 -0.47 13.42 -1.56
C ASN A 171 -1.58 12.50 -1.03
N LEU A 172 -1.34 11.18 -0.92
CA LEU A 172 -2.31 10.25 -0.32
C LEU A 172 -2.53 10.57 1.17
N TYR A 173 -1.45 10.83 1.89
CA TYR A 173 -1.49 11.26 3.29
C TYR A 173 -2.27 12.57 3.47
N GLU A 174 -1.99 13.59 2.67
CA GLU A 174 -2.71 14.88 2.73
C GLU A 174 -4.18 14.71 2.40
N ASN A 175 -4.52 13.89 1.40
CA ASN A 175 -5.90 13.61 1.03
C ASN A 175 -6.68 13.00 2.20
N VAL A 176 -6.18 11.92 2.82
CA VAL A 176 -6.86 11.28 3.95
C VAL A 176 -6.98 12.21 5.16
N LYS A 177 -5.94 13.02 5.43
CA LYS A 177 -5.94 14.00 6.52
C LYS A 177 -7.02 15.07 6.30
N ASN A 178 -7.09 15.62 5.09
CA ASN A 178 -8.06 16.66 4.74
C ASN A 178 -9.50 16.12 4.78
N GLN A 179 -9.73 14.91 4.25
CA GLN A 179 -11.04 14.25 4.32
C GLN A 179 -11.48 14.04 5.77
N ARG A 180 -10.59 13.54 6.63
CA ARG A 180 -10.89 13.34 8.05
C ARG A 180 -11.22 14.64 8.77
N ASN A 181 -10.49 15.72 8.48
CA ASN A 181 -10.74 17.03 9.06
C ASN A 181 -12.09 17.62 8.61
N GLY A 182 -12.47 17.44 7.35
CA GLY A 182 -13.76 17.92 6.81
C GLY A 182 -14.98 17.13 7.31
N LEU A 183 -14.82 15.86 7.66
CA LEU A 183 -15.91 15.00 8.17
C LEU A 183 -16.35 15.35 9.61
N ASN A 184 -15.58 16.15 10.35
CA ASN A 184 -15.98 16.63 11.68
C ASN A 184 -17.20 17.57 11.65
N GLU A 185 -17.71 17.95 10.45
CA GLU A 185 -18.92 18.75 10.24
C GLU A 185 -20.20 17.90 10.05
N GLY A 186 -20.34 16.79 10.79
CA GLY A 186 -21.64 16.12 11.00
C GLY A 186 -22.09 15.11 9.94
N GLY A 187 -21.25 14.75 8.96
CA GLY A 187 -21.56 13.72 7.97
C GLY A 187 -21.23 12.30 8.45
N LYS A 188 -22.16 11.35 8.29
CA LYS A 188 -21.85 9.92 8.49
C LYS A 188 -20.89 9.46 7.38
N ARG A 189 -19.69 9.00 7.75
CA ARG A 189 -18.71 8.44 6.80
C ARG A 189 -19.23 7.13 6.22
N ASN A 190 -19.03 6.92 4.92
CA ASN A 190 -19.24 5.63 4.28
C ASN A 190 -18.20 4.63 4.83
N ASP A 191 -18.64 3.42 5.19
CA ASP A 191 -17.77 2.36 5.69
C ASP A 191 -16.60 2.07 4.73
N ALA A 192 -16.83 2.16 3.42
CA ALA A 192 -15.78 1.95 2.41
C ALA A 192 -14.66 3.01 2.51
N ASP A 193 -15.00 4.21 2.94
CA ASP A 193 -14.06 5.34 3.04
C ASP A 193 -13.29 5.35 4.35
N GLU A 194 -13.51 4.41 5.28
CA GLU A 194 -12.78 4.33 6.54
C GLU A 194 -11.27 4.03 6.30
N PRO A 195 -10.34 4.85 6.80
CA PRO A 195 -8.92 4.74 6.55
C PRO A 195 -8.28 3.98 7.71
N VAL A 196 -8.57 2.69 7.76
CA VAL A 196 -8.38 1.83 8.94
C VAL A 196 -6.98 1.95 9.55
N VAL A 197 -5.94 1.91 8.71
CA VAL A 197 -4.54 1.96 9.18
C VAL A 197 -4.15 3.37 9.62
N TYR A 198 -4.52 4.40 8.85
CA TYR A 198 -4.27 5.79 9.22
C TYR A 198 -4.90 6.13 10.59
N ASP A 199 -6.16 5.75 10.80
CA ASP A 199 -6.87 6.02 12.05
C ASP A 199 -6.24 5.30 13.25
N ALA A 200 -5.79 4.06 13.06
CA ALA A 200 -5.11 3.31 14.10
C ALA A 200 -3.71 3.88 14.44
N LEU A 201 -2.96 4.38 13.45
CA LEU A 201 -1.68 5.06 13.71
C LEU A 201 -1.87 6.36 14.49
N GLU A 202 -2.81 7.20 14.05
CA GLU A 202 -3.18 8.45 14.74
C GLU A 202 -3.56 8.17 16.21
N ALA A 203 -4.47 7.21 16.44
CA ALA A 203 -4.89 6.83 17.78
C ALA A 203 -3.74 6.24 18.62
N GLY A 204 -2.82 5.51 17.98
CA GLY A 204 -1.62 4.96 18.61
C GLY A 204 -0.67 6.03 19.10
N ILE A 205 -0.38 7.04 18.26
CA ILE A 205 0.47 8.18 18.62
C ILE A 205 -0.19 9.02 19.72
N ASP A 206 -1.50 9.24 19.65
CA ASP A 206 -2.24 9.95 20.69
C ASP A 206 -2.14 9.26 22.05
N ARG A 207 -2.29 7.93 22.06
CA ARG A 207 -2.16 7.14 23.28
C ARG A 207 -0.74 7.22 23.85
N GLU A 208 0.28 7.07 23.01
CA GLU A 208 1.68 7.15 23.43
C GLU A 208 2.03 8.53 23.98
N SER A 209 1.56 9.60 23.33
CA SER A 209 1.73 10.98 23.78
C SER A 209 1.04 11.23 25.13
N LYS A 210 -0.21 10.75 25.31
CA LYS A 210 -0.95 10.90 26.57
C LYS A 210 -0.33 10.13 27.73
N VAL A 211 0.18 8.93 27.49
CA VAL A 211 0.70 8.05 28.55
C VAL A 211 2.13 8.40 28.92
N ASN A 212 3.00 8.65 27.94
CA ASN A 212 4.44 8.81 28.16
C ASN A 212 4.94 10.24 27.89
N GLY A 213 4.25 11.05 27.08
CA GLY A 213 4.63 12.43 26.78
C GLY A 213 6.10 12.58 26.37
N GLU A 214 6.81 13.52 27.00
CA GLU A 214 8.23 13.78 26.76
C GLU A 214 9.16 12.59 27.11
N SER A 215 8.70 11.68 27.97
CA SER A 215 9.46 10.48 28.33
C SER A 215 9.35 9.35 27.31
N SER A 216 8.50 9.50 26.28
CA SER A 216 8.37 8.51 25.22
C SER A 216 9.66 8.38 24.42
N VAL A 217 10.02 7.13 24.08
CA VAL A 217 11.10 6.86 23.12
C VAL A 217 10.79 7.32 21.70
N LEU A 218 9.54 7.71 21.43
CA LEU A 218 9.08 8.25 20.16
C LEU A 218 8.85 9.77 20.22
N TYR A 219 9.20 10.43 21.32
CA TYR A 219 8.89 11.85 21.53
C TYR A 219 9.43 12.74 20.40
N THR A 220 10.73 12.66 20.11
CA THR A 220 11.39 13.46 19.06
C THR A 220 11.00 13.06 17.63
N THR A 221 10.32 11.92 17.46
CA THR A 221 9.94 11.35 16.16
C THR A 221 8.43 11.39 15.99
N SER A 222 7.73 10.31 16.32
CA SER A 222 6.29 10.18 16.06
C SER A 222 5.41 11.22 16.76
N ILE A 223 5.85 11.78 17.90
CA ILE A 223 5.06 12.80 18.62
C ILE A 223 5.34 14.20 18.07
N LEU A 224 6.59 14.66 18.05
CA LEU A 224 6.94 16.02 17.59
C LEU A 224 6.88 16.18 16.05
N GLN A 225 7.11 15.10 15.30
CA GLN A 225 7.11 15.09 13.83
C GLN A 225 6.00 14.18 13.29
N ARG A 226 4.79 14.33 13.85
CA ARG A 226 3.65 13.44 13.63
C ARG A 226 3.37 13.16 12.15
N ASP A 227 3.20 14.22 11.37
CA ASP A 227 2.82 14.14 9.96
C ASP A 227 3.85 13.34 9.14
N GLN A 228 5.13 13.66 9.31
CA GLN A 228 6.23 12.95 8.65
C GLN A 228 6.31 11.50 9.11
N ALA A 229 6.07 11.23 10.41
CA ALA A 229 6.10 9.88 10.95
C ALA A 229 5.00 9.00 10.35
N ILE A 230 3.78 9.55 10.24
CA ILE A 230 2.64 8.83 9.67
C ILE A 230 2.86 8.62 8.17
N ALA A 231 3.22 9.66 7.42
CA ALA A 231 3.47 9.54 5.99
C ALA A 231 4.58 8.51 5.70
N SER A 232 5.67 8.51 6.49
CA SER A 232 6.77 7.54 6.40
C SER A 232 6.32 6.10 6.68
N GLU A 233 5.49 5.88 7.69
CA GLU A 233 4.94 4.56 8.04
C GLU A 233 3.96 4.03 6.98
N LEU A 234 3.08 4.91 6.48
CA LEU A 234 2.08 4.54 5.48
C LEU A 234 2.68 4.26 4.10
N MET A 235 3.80 4.90 3.76
CA MET A 235 4.53 4.59 2.53
C MET A 235 5.00 3.13 2.55
N ASP A 236 5.62 2.70 3.65
CA ASP A 236 6.12 1.33 3.78
C ASP A 236 4.99 0.30 3.70
N HIS A 237 3.86 0.58 4.34
CA HIS A 237 2.70 -0.30 4.27
C HIS A 237 2.15 -0.42 2.83
N SER A 238 2.10 0.70 2.10
CA SER A 238 1.63 0.73 0.71
C SER A 238 2.53 -0.07 -0.22
N LEU A 239 3.85 0.10 -0.09
CA LEU A 239 4.82 -0.53 -0.99
C LEU A 239 5.11 -1.99 -0.64
N ALA A 240 5.10 -2.38 0.63
CA ALA A 240 5.46 -3.73 1.07
C ALA A 240 4.53 -4.82 0.50
N GLY A 241 3.22 -4.53 0.43
CA GLY A 241 2.23 -5.53 0.02
C GLY A 241 2.01 -5.60 -1.49
N GLN A 242 2.34 -4.54 -2.26
CA GLN A 242 1.98 -4.47 -3.68
C GLN A 242 2.69 -5.57 -4.51
N GLU A 243 4.02 -5.58 -4.51
CA GLU A 243 4.79 -6.52 -5.34
C GLU A 243 4.60 -7.95 -4.88
N THR A 244 4.69 -8.18 -3.56
CA THR A 244 4.62 -9.51 -2.97
C THR A 244 3.27 -10.17 -3.24
N ALA A 245 2.16 -9.47 -3.00
CA ALA A 245 0.82 -9.99 -3.26
C ALA A 245 0.54 -10.08 -4.77
N GLY A 246 0.93 -9.08 -5.56
CA GLY A 246 0.73 -9.10 -7.01
C GLY A 246 1.47 -10.25 -7.70
N ILE A 247 2.73 -10.51 -7.32
CA ILE A 247 3.50 -11.67 -7.79
C ILE A 247 2.81 -12.97 -7.36
N ALA A 248 2.41 -13.10 -6.09
CA ALA A 248 1.73 -14.30 -5.60
C ALA A 248 0.44 -14.59 -6.38
N LEU A 249 -0.37 -13.56 -6.65
CA LEU A 249 -1.59 -13.66 -7.46
C LEU A 249 -1.29 -14.07 -8.91
N ALA A 250 -0.23 -13.52 -9.51
CA ALA A 250 0.18 -13.87 -10.86
C ALA A 250 0.55 -15.36 -10.96
N TYR A 251 1.38 -15.87 -10.05
CA TYR A 251 1.76 -17.29 -10.03
C TYR A 251 0.58 -18.19 -9.69
N ALA A 252 -0.23 -17.83 -8.70
CA ALA A 252 -1.43 -18.60 -8.35
C ALA A 252 -2.38 -18.73 -9.54
N THR A 253 -2.67 -17.61 -10.21
CA THR A 253 -3.55 -17.58 -11.39
C THR A 253 -2.95 -18.38 -12.55
N TRP A 254 -1.63 -18.29 -12.77
CA TRP A 254 -0.95 -19.08 -13.79
C TRP A 254 -1.02 -20.60 -13.52
N HIS A 255 -0.88 -21.02 -12.25
CA HIS A 255 -1.07 -22.43 -11.90
C HIS A 255 -2.53 -22.88 -12.08
N ILE A 256 -3.50 -22.04 -11.73
CA ILE A 256 -4.93 -22.32 -11.91
C ILE A 256 -5.29 -22.39 -13.42
N SER A 257 -4.75 -21.49 -14.25
CA SER A 257 -5.05 -21.45 -15.69
C SER A 257 -4.63 -22.73 -16.41
N ARG A 258 -3.57 -23.40 -15.92
CA ARG A 258 -3.05 -24.65 -16.46
C ARG A 258 -3.74 -25.91 -15.96
N SER A 259 -4.67 -25.80 -15.01
CA SER A 259 -5.35 -26.94 -14.40
C SER A 259 -6.87 -26.82 -14.51
N PRO A 260 -7.50 -27.34 -15.59
CA PRO A 260 -8.95 -27.34 -15.74
C PRO A 260 -9.67 -28.03 -14.57
N LYS A 261 -9.06 -29.09 -14.01
CA LYS A 261 -9.56 -29.78 -12.83
C LYS A 261 -9.65 -28.84 -11.62
N LEU A 262 -8.58 -28.08 -11.35
CA LEU A 262 -8.55 -27.14 -10.23
C LEU A 262 -9.56 -26.01 -10.44
N GLN A 263 -9.69 -25.49 -11.67
CA GLN A 263 -10.72 -24.49 -11.98
C GLN A 263 -12.12 -25.02 -11.71
N GLN A 264 -12.41 -26.27 -12.08
CA GLN A 264 -13.72 -26.86 -11.83
C GLN A 264 -13.98 -26.99 -10.33
N GLN A 265 -13.02 -27.50 -9.56
CA GLN A 265 -13.13 -27.63 -8.10
C GLN A 265 -13.41 -26.28 -7.43
N LEU A 266 -12.68 -25.22 -7.79
CA LEU A 266 -12.90 -23.88 -7.24
C LEU A 266 -14.28 -23.32 -7.61
N ARG A 267 -14.77 -23.56 -8.84
CA ARG A 267 -16.12 -23.14 -9.26
C ARG A 267 -17.20 -23.88 -8.47
N ASP A 268 -17.03 -25.18 -8.27
CA ASP A 268 -17.96 -26.00 -7.49
C ASP A 268 -18.03 -25.54 -6.02
N GLU A 269 -16.87 -25.24 -5.42
CA GLU A 269 -16.77 -24.69 -4.06
C GLU A 269 -17.47 -23.33 -3.94
N ILE A 270 -17.26 -22.41 -4.89
CA ILE A 270 -17.91 -21.10 -4.89
C ILE A 270 -19.44 -21.24 -5.08
N ALA A 271 -19.88 -22.10 -6.01
CA ALA A 271 -21.31 -22.33 -6.24
C ALA A 271 -22.00 -22.89 -4.99
N LEU A 272 -21.32 -23.76 -4.23
CA LEU A 272 -21.81 -24.27 -2.96
C LEU A 272 -21.94 -23.15 -1.91
N LEU A 273 -20.95 -22.25 -1.82
CA LEU A 273 -21.00 -21.11 -0.91
C LEU A 273 -22.15 -20.15 -1.22
N GLU A 274 -22.38 -19.84 -2.50
CA GLU A 274 -23.53 -19.03 -2.91
C GLU A 274 -24.86 -19.68 -2.51
N LEU A 275 -24.96 -21.00 -2.70
CA LEU A 275 -26.14 -21.77 -2.33
C LEU A 275 -26.36 -21.70 -0.81
N LEU A 276 -25.32 -21.92 -0.01
CA LEU A 276 -25.38 -21.86 1.46
C LEU A 276 -25.74 -20.45 1.97
N LEU A 277 -25.21 -19.40 1.35
CA LEU A 277 -25.55 -18.01 1.67
C LEU A 277 -27.03 -17.71 1.35
N LYS A 278 -27.53 -18.17 0.19
CA LYS A 278 -28.95 -18.05 -0.19
C LYS A 278 -29.86 -18.85 0.77
N PHE A 279 -29.47 -20.05 1.17
CA PHE A 279 -30.24 -20.87 2.14
C PHE A 279 -30.29 -20.22 3.53
N ASN A 280 -29.19 -19.66 4.03
CA ASN A 280 -29.17 -19.00 5.34
C ASN A 280 -30.03 -17.74 5.36
N LEU A 281 -30.08 -16.98 4.26
CA LEU A 281 -30.96 -15.81 4.13
C LEU A 281 -32.45 -16.18 4.17
N ILE A 282 -32.84 -17.34 3.62
CA ILE A 282 -34.23 -17.85 3.62
C ILE A 282 -34.65 -18.38 5.00
N LEU A 283 -33.70 -18.88 5.80
CA LEU A 283 -33.99 -19.41 7.15
C LEU A 283 -33.99 -18.33 8.24
N THR A 284 -33.49 -17.13 7.95
CA THR A 284 -33.52 -15.96 8.85
C THR A 284 -34.66 -14.97 8.58
N THR A 285 -35.56 -15.28 7.64
CA THR A 285 -36.82 -14.58 7.37
C THR A 285 -38.02 -15.40 7.82
#